data_AF-A0A1T4QTA6-F1
#
_entry.id   AF-A0A1T4QTA6-F1
#
_cell.length_a   1.000
_cell.length_b   1.000
_cell.length_c   1.000
_cell.angle_alpha   90.00
_cell.angle_beta   90.00
_cell.angle_gamma   90.00
#
_symmetry.space_group_name_H-M   'P 1'
#
loop_
_entity.id
_entity.type
_entity.pdbx_description
1 polymer ?
#
loop_
_entity_poly.entity_id
_entity_poly.type
_entity_poly.pdbx_seq_one_letter_code
_entity_poly.pdbx_strand_id
1 'polypeptide(L)'
;YKACIDYDWEKVDIELKSAKSENLIEAQREEIDLLRAYLERNWAYMKPALLRGLTDKQCGYGSCESLHRPYSYRMKHQGRTWLLKGASAMVHVIDRLRNGTLRNLFRFNFRTYKKLKKKKEKEFETDAWKVYPHEEHQIPQAKIPNFGSSQTALGKLKSAL
;
A
#
# COMPACT_ATOMS: atom_id res chain seq x y z
N TYR A 1 29.11 6.75 20.62
CA TYR A 1 28.07 7.57 19.92
C TYR A 1 28.68 8.67 19.05
N LYS A 2 29.61 9.46 19.59
CA LYS A 2 30.26 10.55 18.83
C LYS A 2 31.03 10.04 17.60
N ALA A 3 31.73 8.91 17.71
CA ALA A 3 32.44 8.28 16.58
C ALA A 3 31.54 7.95 15.38
N CYS A 4 30.30 7.48 15.62
CA CYS A 4 29.33 7.22 14.55
C CYS A 4 28.83 8.52 13.87
N ILE A 5 28.66 9.60 14.65
CA ILE A 5 28.27 10.91 14.11
C ILE A 5 29.37 11.50 13.23
N ASP A 6 30.62 11.34 13.64
CA ASP A 6 31.77 11.85 12.91
C ASP A 6 32.12 10.98 11.68
N TYR A 7 31.41 9.86 11.50
CA TYR A 7 31.60 8.89 10.43
C TYR A 7 33.03 8.32 10.36
N ASP A 8 33.58 8.00 11.52
CA ASP A 8 34.96 7.50 11.68
C ASP A 8 34.94 6.03 12.11
N TRP A 9 35.24 5.13 11.16
CA TRP A 9 35.19 3.69 11.41
C TRP A 9 36.25 3.23 12.38
N GLU A 10 37.46 3.80 12.32
CA GLU A 10 38.57 3.37 13.17
C GLU A 10 38.25 3.64 14.64
N LYS A 11 37.68 4.82 14.94
CA LYS A 11 37.23 5.13 16.30
C LYS A 11 36.11 4.20 16.78
N VAL A 12 35.15 3.88 15.91
CA VAL A 12 34.07 2.94 16.24
C VAL A 12 34.63 1.54 16.54
N ASP A 13 35.56 1.06 15.71
CA ASP A 13 36.18 -0.25 15.90
C ASP A 13 37.01 -0.33 17.19
N ILE A 14 37.73 0.75 17.54
CA ILE A 14 38.44 0.86 18.81
C ILE A 14 37.46 0.83 19.99
N GLU A 15 36.35 1.59 19.94
CA GLU A 15 35.31 1.59 20.99
C GLU A 15 34.73 0.17 21.18
N LEU A 16 34.41 -0.54 20.08
CA LEU A 16 33.86 -1.90 20.12
C LEU A 16 34.86 -2.92 20.66
N LYS A 17 36.13 -2.85 20.24
CA LYS A 17 37.19 -3.72 20.76
C LYS A 17 37.44 -3.48 22.24
N SER A 18 37.43 -2.21 22.67
CA SER A 18 37.56 -1.84 24.08
C SER A 18 36.40 -2.41 24.89
N ALA A 19 35.16 -2.23 24.44
CA ALA A 19 33.97 -2.79 25.10
C ALA A 19 34.05 -4.31 25.21
N LYS A 20 34.50 -5.00 24.15
CA LYS A 20 34.64 -6.47 24.14
C LYS A 20 35.72 -6.97 25.12
N SER A 21 36.75 -6.17 25.39
CA SER A 21 37.86 -6.52 26.29
C SER A 21 37.49 -6.47 27.78
N GLU A 22 36.34 -5.90 28.13
CA GLU A 22 35.83 -5.90 29.50
C GLU A 22 35.43 -7.32 29.96
N ASN A 23 35.29 -7.51 31.28
CA ASN A 23 34.87 -8.78 31.88
C ASN A 23 33.36 -9.01 31.66
N LEU A 24 33.01 -9.25 30.41
CA LEU A 24 31.67 -9.54 29.93
C LEU A 24 31.36 -11.04 29.95
N ILE A 25 30.08 -11.37 30.13
CA ILE A 25 29.55 -12.72 29.94
C ILE A 25 29.52 -13.03 28.44
N GLU A 26 29.61 -14.31 28.06
CA GLU A 26 29.68 -14.72 26.65
C GLU A 26 28.54 -14.14 25.77
N ALA A 27 27.31 -14.12 26.28
CA ALA A 27 26.17 -13.52 25.57
C ALA A 27 26.39 -12.03 25.22
N GLN A 28 27.02 -11.26 26.12
CA GLN A 28 27.31 -9.84 25.87
C GLN A 28 28.44 -9.67 24.84
N ARG A 29 29.39 -10.62 24.78
CA ARG A 29 30.43 -10.64 23.74
C ARG A 29 29.84 -10.94 22.37
N GLU A 30 28.92 -11.89 22.30
CA GLU A 30 28.17 -12.20 21.08
C GLU A 30 27.34 -10.99 20.61
N GLU A 31 26.68 -10.27 21.51
CA GLU A 31 25.95 -9.04 21.17
C GLU A 31 26.87 -7.97 20.55
N ILE A 32 28.09 -7.80 21.07
CA ILE A 32 29.08 -6.86 20.51
C ILE A 32 29.54 -7.32 19.12
N ASP A 33 29.73 -8.63 18.91
CA ASP A 33 30.10 -9.17 17.60
C ASP A 33 28.98 -8.98 16.57
N LEU A 34 27.72 -9.22 16.97
CA LEU A 34 26.55 -8.94 16.14
C LEU A 34 26.42 -7.46 15.81
N LEU A 35 26.65 -6.58 16.79
CA LEU A 35 26.64 -5.14 16.60
C LEU A 35 27.73 -4.71 15.62
N ARG A 36 28.96 -5.21 15.79
CA ARG A 36 30.07 -4.93 14.89
C ARG A 36 29.75 -5.37 13.46
N ALA A 37 29.32 -6.61 13.27
CA ALA A 37 28.96 -7.14 11.95
C ALA A 37 27.81 -6.33 11.30
N TYR A 38 26.84 -5.89 12.11
CA TYR A 38 25.77 -5.02 11.64
C TYR A 38 26.29 -3.66 11.18
N LEU A 39 27.17 -3.03 11.97
CA LEU A 39 27.75 -1.73 11.64
C LEU A 39 28.63 -1.80 10.39
N GLU A 40 29.49 -2.82 10.28
CA GLU A 40 30.34 -3.06 9.10
C GLU A 40 29.50 -3.18 7.83
N ARG A 41 28.46 -4.04 7.85
CA ARG A 41 27.58 -4.25 6.71
C ARG A 41 26.83 -3.00 6.29
N ASN A 42 26.43 -2.16 7.26
CA ASN A 42 25.58 -1.00 7.02
C ASN A 42 26.34 0.33 6.99
N TRP A 43 27.68 0.31 7.07
CA TRP A 43 28.47 1.52 7.30
C TRP A 43 28.24 2.60 6.23
N ALA A 44 28.16 2.21 4.96
CA ALA A 44 27.84 3.13 3.87
C ALA A 44 26.51 3.88 4.09
N TYR A 45 25.50 3.21 4.66
CA TYR A 45 24.17 3.75 4.94
C TYR A 45 24.07 4.52 6.27
N MET A 46 25.12 4.53 7.09
CA MET A 46 25.17 5.33 8.32
C MET A 46 25.79 6.71 8.10
N LYS A 47 26.25 7.02 6.87
CA LYS A 47 26.84 8.33 6.55
C LYS A 47 25.91 9.48 6.99
N PRO A 48 26.35 10.41 7.87
CA PRO A 48 25.53 11.51 8.35
C PRO A 48 24.94 12.35 7.22
N ALA A 49 23.74 12.90 7.45
CA ALA A 49 23.01 13.72 6.47
C ALA A 49 23.86 14.88 5.93
N LEU A 50 24.58 15.58 6.80
CA LEU A 50 25.50 16.68 6.43
C LEU A 50 26.57 16.22 5.43
N LEU A 51 27.18 15.05 5.65
CA LEU A 51 28.19 14.48 4.75
C LEU A 51 27.58 13.92 3.45
N ARG A 52 26.25 13.79 3.37
CA ARG A 52 25.50 13.47 2.14
C ARG A 52 25.08 14.71 1.35
N GLY A 53 25.39 15.92 1.82
CA GLY A 53 24.92 17.16 1.21
C GLY A 53 23.48 17.52 1.57
N LEU A 54 22.89 16.86 2.57
CA LEU A 54 21.59 17.22 3.12
C LEU A 54 21.81 18.29 4.19
N THR A 55 21.52 19.54 3.85
CA THR A 55 21.77 20.71 4.71
C THR A 55 20.63 21.02 5.66
N ASP A 56 19.49 20.34 5.53
CA ASP A 56 18.34 20.62 6.36
C ASP A 56 18.59 20.15 7.79
N LYS A 57 18.66 21.10 8.75
CA LYS A 57 18.88 20.82 10.17
C LYS A 57 17.79 19.93 10.77
N GLN A 58 16.65 19.83 10.08
CA GLN A 58 15.52 18.99 10.47
C GLN A 58 15.65 17.53 9.97
N CYS A 59 16.70 17.15 9.23
CA CYS A 59 16.89 15.78 8.71
C CYS A 59 17.51 14.81 9.76
N GLY A 60 17.00 14.83 10.99
CA GLY A 60 17.42 13.92 12.06
C GLY A 60 16.45 12.73 12.24
N TYR A 61 16.91 11.67 12.89
CA TYR A 61 16.06 10.51 13.24
C TYR A 61 14.77 10.88 13.98
N GLY A 62 14.84 11.89 14.86
CA GLY A 62 13.67 12.40 15.60
C GLY A 62 12.59 12.98 14.68
N SER A 63 12.95 13.50 13.51
CA SER A 63 11.98 13.96 12.51
C SER A 63 11.30 12.79 11.82
N CYS A 64 12.04 11.73 11.48
CA CYS A 64 11.46 10.51 10.90
C CYS A 64 10.50 9.83 11.89
N GLU A 65 10.88 9.72 13.16
CA GLU A 65 10.06 9.11 14.20
C GLU A 65 8.79 9.94 14.48
N SER A 66 8.96 11.27 14.60
CA SER A 66 7.84 12.21 14.77
C SER A 66 6.94 12.28 13.53
N LEU A 67 7.48 11.99 12.34
CA LEU A 67 6.70 11.93 11.11
C LEU A 67 5.83 10.67 11.05
N HIS A 68 6.35 9.53 11.49
CA HIS A 68 5.62 8.25 11.45
C HIS A 68 4.46 8.18 12.45
N ARG A 69 4.61 8.76 13.65
CA ARG A 69 3.60 8.68 14.74
C ARG A 69 2.17 9.05 14.29
N PRO A 70 1.91 10.22 13.66
CA PRO A 70 0.57 10.59 13.19
C PRO A 70 -0.08 9.55 12.27
N TYR A 71 0.70 8.92 11.40
CA TYR A 71 0.21 7.87 10.50
C TYR A 71 -0.14 6.60 11.29
N SER A 72 0.81 6.12 12.10
CA SER A 72 0.59 4.91 12.91
C SER A 72 -0.58 5.03 13.87
N TYR A 73 -0.69 6.14 14.60
CA TYR A 73 -1.78 6.34 15.57
C TYR A 73 -3.15 6.43 14.91
N ARG A 74 -3.24 7.00 13.71
CA ARG A 74 -4.50 7.15 12.98
C ARG A 74 -4.89 5.90 12.19
N MET A 75 -3.92 5.10 11.75
CA MET A 75 -4.15 4.02 10.80
C MET A 75 -4.07 2.62 11.43
N LYS A 76 -3.25 2.42 12.47
CA LYS A 76 -3.11 1.14 13.17
C LYS A 76 -4.20 0.97 14.24
N HIS A 77 -4.60 -0.27 14.50
CA HIS A 77 -5.42 -0.66 15.66
C HIS A 77 -6.79 0.02 15.78
N GLN A 78 -7.36 0.49 14.66
CA GLN A 78 -8.70 1.08 14.63
C GLN A 78 -9.81 0.05 14.36
N GLY A 79 -9.49 -1.25 14.34
CA GLY A 79 -10.45 -2.31 13.95
C GLY A 79 -10.92 -2.21 12.49
N ARG A 80 -10.21 -1.43 11.66
CA ARG A 80 -10.53 -1.19 10.24
C ARG A 80 -9.41 -1.73 9.37
N THR A 81 -9.79 -2.45 8.32
CA THR A 81 -8.89 -2.78 7.21
C THR A 81 -9.03 -1.70 6.14
N TRP A 82 -7.90 -1.20 5.65
CA TRP A 82 -7.88 -0.17 4.62
C TRP A 82 -7.62 -0.81 3.27
N LEU A 83 -8.50 -0.58 2.30
CA LEU A 83 -8.14 -0.77 0.89
C LEU A 83 -7.04 0.24 0.51
N LEU A 84 -6.18 -0.09 -0.45
CA LEU A 84 -5.06 0.77 -0.87
C LEU A 84 -5.50 2.23 -1.16
N LYS A 85 -6.64 2.40 -1.84
CA LYS A 85 -7.23 3.72 -2.12
C LYS A 85 -7.63 4.47 -0.84
N GLY A 86 -8.22 3.76 0.13
CA GLY A 86 -8.62 4.34 1.41
C GLY A 86 -7.42 4.70 2.28
N ALA A 87 -6.40 3.84 2.32
CA ALA A 87 -5.15 4.10 3.01
C ALA A 87 -4.44 5.34 2.44
N SER A 88 -4.32 5.41 1.11
CA SER A 88 -3.72 6.56 0.41
C SER A 88 -4.48 7.85 0.69
N ALA A 89 -5.83 7.85 0.59
CA ALA A 89 -6.64 9.01 0.92
C ALA A 89 -6.44 9.47 2.37
N MET A 90 -6.37 8.54 3.32
CA MET A 90 -6.14 8.84 4.73
C MET A 90 -4.75 9.44 4.99
N VAL A 91 -3.70 8.88 4.35
CA VAL A 91 -2.35 9.44 4.39
C VAL A 91 -2.34 10.89 3.90
N HIS A 92 -3.02 11.17 2.78
CA HIS A 92 -3.15 12.54 2.29
C HIS A 92 -3.88 13.46 3.26
N VAL A 93 -4.94 13.00 3.93
CA VAL A 93 -5.62 13.81 4.94
C VAL A 93 -4.67 14.14 6.10
N ILE A 94 -3.93 13.15 6.62
CA ILE A 94 -2.98 13.33 7.73
C ILE A 94 -1.85 14.30 7.34
N ASP A 95 -1.25 14.11 6.16
CA ASP A 95 -0.20 14.99 5.63
C ASP A 95 -0.68 16.44 5.52
N ARG A 96 -1.85 16.65 4.94
CA ARG A 96 -2.41 18.00 4.73
C ARG A 96 -2.86 18.66 6.02
N LEU A 97 -3.30 17.89 7.02
CA LEU A 97 -3.57 18.41 8.37
C LEU A 97 -2.29 18.93 9.00
N ARG A 98 -1.22 18.13 8.95
CA ARG A 98 0.09 18.49 9.51
C ARG A 98 0.68 19.72 8.83
N ASN A 99 0.53 19.82 7.51
CA ASN A 99 1.00 20.94 6.71
C ASN A 99 0.04 22.15 6.72
N GLY A 100 -1.07 22.11 7.48
CA GLY A 100 -2.05 23.21 7.56
C GLY A 100 -2.80 23.52 6.25
N THR A 101 -2.65 22.67 5.22
CA THR A 101 -3.16 22.90 3.86
C THR A 101 -4.49 22.22 3.58
N LEU A 102 -4.97 21.35 4.48
CA LEU A 102 -6.20 20.59 4.29
C LEU A 102 -7.41 21.49 3.97
N ARG A 103 -7.56 22.59 4.70
CA ARG A 103 -8.68 23.52 4.52
C ARG A 103 -8.72 24.16 3.13
N ASN A 104 -7.53 24.50 2.60
CA ASN A 104 -7.41 25.07 1.26
C ASN A 104 -7.74 24.03 0.18
N LEU A 105 -7.32 22.78 0.37
CA LEU A 105 -7.66 21.67 -0.52
C LEU A 105 -9.18 21.47 -0.59
N PHE A 106 -9.87 21.45 0.55
CA PHE A 106 -11.34 21.34 0.55
C PHE A 106 -12.01 22.53 -0.14
N ARG A 107 -11.51 23.76 0.03
CA ARG A 107 -12.06 24.93 -0.68
C ARG A 107 -11.93 24.81 -2.20
N PHE A 108 -10.79 24.36 -2.70
CA PHE A 108 -10.56 24.16 -4.14
C PHE A 108 -11.33 22.96 -4.68
N ASN A 109 -11.16 21.78 -4.08
CA ASN A 109 -11.74 20.52 -4.58
C ASN A 109 -13.24 20.41 -4.35
N PHE A 110 -13.81 21.01 -3.29
CA PHE A 110 -15.26 20.97 -3.11
C PHE A 110 -15.99 21.73 -4.23
N ARG A 111 -15.40 22.80 -4.75
CA ARG A 111 -15.97 23.57 -5.86
C ARG A 111 -15.97 22.76 -7.16
N THR A 112 -14.91 22.01 -7.42
CA THR A 112 -14.77 21.10 -8.58
C THR A 112 -15.64 19.85 -8.42
N TYR A 113 -15.63 19.23 -7.24
CA TYR A 113 -16.45 18.07 -6.89
C TYR A 113 -17.94 18.37 -6.99
N LYS A 114 -18.40 19.53 -6.49
CA LYS A 114 -19.80 19.96 -6.60
C LYS A 114 -20.25 20.11 -8.06
N LYS A 115 -19.34 20.53 -8.96
CA LYS A 115 -19.60 20.58 -10.41
C LYS A 115 -19.68 19.17 -11.01
N LEU A 116 -18.74 18.28 -10.67
CA LEU A 116 -18.72 16.90 -11.16
C LEU A 116 -19.91 16.08 -10.67
N LYS A 117 -20.28 16.20 -9.39
CA LYS A 117 -21.44 15.53 -8.81
C LYS A 117 -22.73 15.96 -9.51
N LYS A 118 -22.95 17.27 -9.69
CA LYS A 118 -24.09 17.80 -10.46
C LYS A 118 -24.13 17.28 -11.90
N LYS A 119 -22.97 17.14 -12.55
CA LYS A 119 -22.89 16.60 -13.92
C LYS A 119 -23.29 15.12 -13.96
N LYS A 120 -22.77 14.31 -13.04
CA LYS A 120 -23.13 12.89 -12.91
C LYS A 120 -24.58 12.66 -12.52
N GLU A 121 -25.15 13.50 -11.64
CA GLU A 121 -26.57 13.42 -11.28
C GLU A 121 -27.46 13.70 -12.49
N LYS A 122 -27.12 14.73 -13.30
CA LYS A 122 -27.81 14.99 -14.57
C LYS A 122 -27.68 13.83 -15.56
N GLU A 123 -26.47 13.27 -15.73
CA GLU A 123 -26.22 12.13 -16.61
C GLU A 123 -27.01 10.89 -16.14
N PHE A 124 -27.00 10.60 -14.83
CA PHE A 124 -27.75 9.50 -14.22
C PHE A 124 -29.26 9.68 -14.35
N GLU A 125 -29.79 10.89 -14.09
CA GLU A 125 -31.19 11.21 -14.36
C GLU A 125 -31.50 10.94 -15.83
N THR A 126 -30.71 11.47 -16.77
CA THR A 126 -30.96 11.27 -18.21
C THR A 126 -30.88 9.81 -18.65
N ASP A 127 -30.05 8.97 -18.01
CA ASP A 127 -29.95 7.54 -18.29
C ASP A 127 -31.09 6.73 -17.64
N ALA A 128 -31.53 7.12 -16.44
CA ALA A 128 -32.62 6.46 -15.72
C ALA A 128 -33.98 6.63 -16.41
N TRP A 129 -34.17 7.72 -17.18
CA TRP A 129 -35.38 7.97 -17.97
C TRP A 129 -35.32 7.40 -19.40
N LYS A 130 -34.25 6.68 -19.78
CA LYS A 130 -34.20 5.98 -21.07
C LYS A 130 -35.11 4.76 -21.00
N VAL A 131 -36.30 4.90 -21.56
CA VAL A 131 -37.17 3.76 -21.86
C VAL A 131 -36.52 2.99 -23.01
N TYR A 132 -35.89 1.86 -22.69
CA TYR A 132 -35.40 0.93 -23.71
C TYR A 132 -36.62 0.20 -24.30
N PRO A 133 -36.72 0.05 -25.64
CA PRO A 133 -37.79 -0.74 -26.23
C PRO A 133 -37.73 -2.18 -25.68
N HIS A 134 -38.89 -2.76 -25.39
CA HIS A 134 -38.99 -4.12 -24.87
C HIS A 134 -38.48 -5.11 -25.94
N GLU A 135 -37.42 -5.84 -25.64
CA GLU A 135 -36.96 -6.95 -26.48
C GLU A 135 -37.80 -8.20 -26.16
N GLU A 136 -38.47 -8.76 -27.17
CA GLU A 136 -39.24 -10.00 -27.00
C GLU A 136 -38.29 -11.16 -26.68
N HIS A 137 -38.33 -11.64 -25.42
CA HIS A 137 -37.55 -12.80 -25.02
C HIS A 137 -38.12 -14.09 -25.64
N GLN A 138 -37.40 -14.67 -26.60
CA GLN A 138 -37.70 -16.01 -27.09
C GLN A 138 -37.19 -17.06 -26.09
N ILE A 139 -38.11 -17.82 -25.49
CA ILE A 139 -37.76 -18.93 -24.60
C ILE A 139 -37.18 -20.05 -25.48
N PRO A 140 -35.90 -20.46 -25.30
CA PRO A 140 -35.33 -21.54 -26.09
C PRO A 140 -36.04 -22.85 -25.74
N GLN A 141 -36.73 -23.42 -26.73
CA GLN A 141 -37.39 -24.72 -26.60
C GLN A 141 -36.32 -25.81 -26.45
N ALA A 142 -36.24 -26.40 -25.26
CA ALA A 142 -35.34 -27.54 -25.03
C ALA A 142 -35.84 -28.75 -25.82
N LYS A 143 -34.96 -29.34 -26.64
CA LYS A 143 -35.21 -30.63 -27.30
C LYS A 143 -34.58 -31.73 -26.47
N ILE A 144 -35.37 -32.73 -26.08
CA ILE A 144 -34.86 -33.95 -25.45
C ILE A 144 -34.29 -34.83 -26.58
N PRO A 145 -32.98 -35.12 -26.61
CA PRO A 145 -32.43 -36.06 -27.59
C PRO A 145 -32.90 -37.47 -27.27
N ASN A 146 -33.56 -38.12 -28.22
CA ASN A 146 -34.04 -39.49 -28.07
C ASN A 146 -32.89 -40.48 -28.35
N PHE A 147 -32.15 -40.87 -27.32
CA PHE A 147 -31.06 -41.86 -27.42
C PHE A 147 -31.56 -43.32 -27.33
N GLY A 148 -32.68 -43.62 -27.99
CA GLY A 148 -33.16 -44.99 -28.10
C GLY A 148 -32.23 -45.85 -28.97
N SER A 149 -32.02 -47.11 -28.59
CA SER A 149 -31.24 -48.08 -29.38
C SER A 149 -31.91 -48.30 -30.74
N SER A 150 -31.22 -47.95 -31.83
CA SER A 150 -31.67 -48.19 -33.21
C SER A 150 -31.50 -49.66 -33.66
N GLN A 151 -31.89 -50.62 -32.82
CA GLN A 151 -31.90 -52.03 -33.19
C GLN A 151 -33.28 -52.63 -33.01
N THR A 152 -34.14 -52.40 -34.00
CA THR A 152 -35.25 -53.28 -34.35
C THR A 152 -34.89 -54.01 -35.66
N ALA A 153 -35.33 -55.26 -35.80
CA ALA A 153 -34.91 -56.20 -36.85
C ALA A 153 -35.30 -55.83 -38.30
N LEU A 154 -35.90 -54.67 -38.53
CA LEU A 154 -36.20 -54.11 -39.84
C LEU A 154 -35.34 -52.84 -40.01
N GLY A 155 -34.33 -52.93 -40.88
CA GLY A 155 -33.28 -51.91 -41.06
C GLY A 155 -33.77 -50.49 -41.37
N LYS A 156 -32.80 -49.54 -41.37
CA LYS A 156 -33.01 -48.10 -41.58
C LYS A 156 -33.95 -47.80 -42.75
N LEU A 157 -35.18 -47.40 -42.46
CA LEU A 157 -35.98 -46.63 -43.40
C LEU A 157 -35.43 -45.21 -43.42
N LYS A 158 -34.75 -44.85 -44.52
CA LYS A 158 -34.51 -43.44 -44.86
C LYS A 158 -35.88 -42.77 -44.98
N SER A 159 -36.26 -41.90 -44.05
CA SER A 159 -37.31 -40.93 -44.35
C SER A 159 -36.71 -39.87 -45.25
N ALA A 160 -37.15 -39.87 -46.50
CA ALA A 160 -37.00 -38.73 -47.39
C ALA A 160 -37.92 -37.59 -46.93
N LEU A 161 -37.51 -36.36 -47.30
CA LEU A 161 -38.11 -35.04 -47.08
C LEU A 161 -37.63 -34.30 -45.81
#